data_AF-A0A9D6YZH6-F1
#
_entry.id   AF-A0A9D6YZH6-F1
#
_cell.length_a   1.000
_cell.length_b   1.000
_cell.length_c   1.000
_cell.angle_alpha   90.00
_cell.angle_beta   90.00
_cell.angle_gamma   90.00
#
_symmetry.space_group_name_H-M   'P 1'
#
loop_
_entity.id
_entity.type
_entity.pdbx_description
1 polymer ?
#
loop_
_entity_poly.entity_id
_entity_poly.type
_entity_poly.pdbx_seq_one_letter_code
_entity_poly.pdbx_strand_id
1 'polypeptide(L)'
;MAQPYNGRSLTQQLIIRVLGAGLAGSEAAWQIARAGLPCILYEMRPTRTTPAHTTAGFAELVCSNSLKSDSENTAPWLLKQELRRLGSLAMRAAAASRVPGGHALTVDRELFSRAITAAIESEPLITVIREEVTSLPEDGITVVATGPLTSGSLAASIAGLTGSGNLYFYDSISPIVDAGS
;
A
#
# COMPACT_ATOMS: atom_id res chain seq x y z
N MET A 1 10.84 9.94 38.63
CA MET A 1 10.43 11.18 37.96
C MET A 1 10.65 10.99 36.47
N ALA A 2 9.58 10.83 35.70
CA ALA A 2 9.67 10.71 34.24
C ALA A 2 10.05 12.08 33.66
N GLN A 3 11.09 12.12 32.83
CA GLN A 3 11.46 13.33 32.10
C GLN A 3 10.29 13.75 31.20
N PRO A 4 9.91 15.04 31.17
CA PRO A 4 8.88 15.51 30.25
C PRO A 4 9.35 15.31 28.81
N TYR A 5 8.47 14.75 27.99
CA TYR A 5 8.65 14.61 26.54
C TYR A 5 8.79 16.02 25.96
N ASN A 6 9.97 16.37 25.46
CA ASN A 6 10.23 17.66 24.82
C ASN A 6 9.42 17.74 23.53
N GLY A 7 8.30 18.45 23.59
CA GLY A 7 7.44 18.74 22.45
C GLY A 7 8.25 19.36 21.32
N ARG A 8 8.37 18.62 20.21
CA ARG A 8 8.83 19.20 18.95
C ARG A 8 7.87 20.35 18.59
N SER A 9 8.44 21.50 18.27
CA SER A 9 7.74 22.69 17.80
C SER A 9 6.73 22.34 16.70
N LEU A 10 5.48 22.78 16.85
CA LEU A 10 4.35 22.59 15.90
C LEU A 10 4.55 23.31 14.55
N THR A 11 5.75 23.80 14.24
CA THR A 11 6.08 24.58 13.03
C THR A 11 6.96 23.83 12.03
N GLN A 12 7.48 22.65 12.35
CA GLN A 12 8.04 21.77 11.33
C GLN A 12 6.91 20.97 10.69
N GLN A 13 6.60 21.26 9.43
CA GLN A 13 5.72 20.40 8.62
C GLN A 13 6.27 18.98 8.69
N LEU A 14 5.51 18.09 9.33
CA LEU A 14 5.86 16.69 9.46
C LEU A 14 5.80 16.08 8.06
N ILE A 15 6.96 15.76 7.48
CA ILE A 15 7.02 15.18 6.14
C ILE A 15 6.67 13.69 6.26
N ILE A 16 5.55 13.28 5.67
CA ILE A 16 5.15 11.87 5.57
C ILE A 16 5.25 11.43 4.11
N ARG A 17 6.05 10.39 3.86
CA ARG A 17 6.27 9.82 2.53
C ARG A 17 5.73 8.40 2.47
N VAL A 18 5.14 8.05 1.34
CA VAL A 18 4.75 6.67 1.03
C VAL A 18 5.47 6.27 -0.25
N LEU A 19 6.26 5.20 -0.19
CA LEU A 19 7.04 4.70 -1.32
C LEU A 19 6.29 3.55 -1.99
N GLY A 20 5.85 3.76 -3.24
CA GLY A 20 5.11 2.79 -4.04
C GLY A 20 3.59 2.98 -3.92
N ALA A 21 2.89 3.04 -5.05
CA ALA A 21 1.44 3.20 -5.10
C ALA A 21 0.72 1.88 -5.45
N GLY A 22 1.19 0.76 -4.87
CA GLY A 22 0.47 -0.51 -4.86
C GLY A 22 -0.78 -0.45 -3.95
N LEU A 23 -1.38 -1.61 -3.65
CA LEU A 23 -2.54 -1.69 -2.74
C LEU A 23 -2.24 -1.05 -1.37
N ALA A 24 -1.13 -1.44 -0.74
CA ALA A 24 -0.75 -0.95 0.58
C ALA A 24 -0.40 0.54 0.58
N GLY A 25 0.37 1.01 -0.40
CA GLY A 25 0.79 2.40 -0.45
C GLY A 25 -0.34 3.37 -0.79
N SER A 26 -1.24 2.99 -1.69
CA SER A 26 -2.44 3.79 -1.98
C SER A 26 -3.34 3.91 -0.75
N GLU A 27 -3.54 2.81 -0.01
CA GLU A 27 -4.33 2.84 1.22
C GLU A 27 -3.62 3.64 2.33
N ALA A 28 -2.30 3.51 2.48
CA ALA A 28 -1.54 4.30 3.46
C ALA A 28 -1.64 5.81 3.18
N ALA A 29 -1.42 6.23 1.94
CA ALA A 29 -1.55 7.64 1.54
C ALA A 29 -2.97 8.16 1.78
N TRP A 30 -3.98 7.35 1.45
CA TRP A 30 -5.38 7.67 1.73
C TRP A 30 -5.65 7.87 3.22
N GLN A 31 -5.19 6.95 4.07
CA GLN A 31 -5.40 7.02 5.52
C GLN A 31 -4.65 8.21 6.15
N ILE A 32 -3.45 8.52 5.69
CA ILE A 32 -2.69 9.72 6.12
C ILE A 32 -3.50 10.99 5.81
N ALA A 33 -4.04 11.13 4.60
CA ALA A 33 -4.87 12.26 4.21
C ALA A 33 -6.17 12.32 5.02
N ARG A 34 -6.80 11.17 5.31
CA ARG A 34 -8.00 11.11 6.17
C ARG A 34 -7.73 11.50 7.62
N ALA A 35 -6.50 11.37 8.09
CA ALA A 35 -6.06 11.91 9.38
C ALA A 35 -5.75 13.42 9.34
N GLY A 36 -5.95 14.09 8.20
CA GLY A 36 -5.70 15.52 8.03
C GLY A 36 -4.23 15.89 7.87
N LEU A 37 -3.38 14.92 7.52
CA LEU A 37 -1.94 15.10 7.37
C LEU A 37 -1.54 15.10 5.89
N PRO A 38 -0.61 15.97 5.46
CA PRO A 38 -0.09 15.94 4.10
C PRO A 38 0.77 14.69 3.87
N CYS A 39 0.67 14.12 2.66
CA CYS A 39 1.38 12.92 2.23
C CYS A 39 2.04 13.14 0.88
N ILE A 40 3.29 12.69 0.73
CA ILE A 40 3.97 12.57 -0.56
C ILE A 40 3.96 11.11 -0.98
N LEU A 41 3.21 10.77 -2.04
CA LEU A 41 3.14 9.41 -2.59
C LEU A 41 4.05 9.29 -3.80
N TYR A 42 5.05 8.42 -3.71
CA TYR A 42 5.95 8.11 -4.82
C TYR A 42 5.46 6.88 -5.59
N GLU A 43 5.47 6.96 -6.91
CA GLU A 43 5.24 5.83 -7.80
C GLU A 43 6.18 5.92 -9.00
N MET A 44 7.02 4.90 -9.18
CA MET A 44 7.98 4.89 -10.28
C MET A 44 7.32 4.70 -11.65
N ARG A 45 6.12 4.09 -11.71
CA ARG A 45 5.36 3.91 -12.95
C ARG A 45 4.66 5.21 -13.37
N PRO A 46 4.59 5.52 -14.68
CA PRO A 46 5.04 4.70 -15.80
C PRO A 46 6.52 4.87 -16.18
N THR A 47 7.23 5.85 -15.59
CA THR A 47 8.63 6.17 -15.92
C THR A 47 9.55 4.95 -15.85
N ARG A 48 9.34 4.10 -14.84
CA ARG A 48 9.94 2.77 -14.71
C ARG A 48 8.86 1.75 -14.42
N THR A 49 8.62 0.84 -15.36
CA THR A 49 7.70 -0.29 -15.16
C THR A 49 8.41 -1.54 -14.63
N THR A 50 7.64 -2.58 -14.31
CA THR A 50 8.13 -3.91 -13.95
C THR A 50 7.54 -4.95 -14.90
N PRO A 51 8.10 -6.17 -14.99
CA PRO A 51 7.55 -7.22 -15.84
C PRO A 51 6.09 -7.63 -15.55
N ALA A 52 5.58 -7.34 -14.33
CA ALA A 52 4.22 -7.71 -13.93
C ALA A 52 3.16 -6.62 -14.20
N HIS A 53 3.59 -5.36 -14.27
CA HIS A 53 2.66 -4.22 -14.36
C HIS A 53 2.52 -3.78 -15.81
N THR A 54 1.28 -3.56 -16.24
CA THR A 54 0.95 -3.14 -17.61
C THR A 54 0.40 -1.71 -17.69
N THR A 55 0.10 -1.09 -16.55
CA THR A 55 -0.50 0.26 -16.51
C THR A 55 0.31 1.24 -15.65
N ALA A 56 -0.03 2.52 -15.79
CA ALA A 56 0.43 3.58 -14.88
C ALA A 56 -0.43 3.71 -13.62
N GLY A 57 -1.48 2.89 -13.48
CA GLY A 57 -2.49 3.01 -12.44
C GLY A 57 -1.99 2.55 -11.07
N PHE A 58 -2.52 3.19 -10.04
CA PHE A 58 -2.30 2.80 -8.65
C PHE A 58 -3.11 1.55 -8.30
N ALA A 59 -2.60 0.76 -7.35
CA ALA A 59 -3.24 -0.47 -6.88
C ALA A 59 -3.63 -1.45 -8.02
N GLU A 60 -2.82 -1.52 -9.08
CA GLU A 60 -3.00 -2.45 -10.18
C GLU A 60 -2.95 -3.91 -9.68
N LEU A 61 -3.94 -4.72 -10.08
CA LEU A 61 -4.00 -6.13 -9.76
C LEU A 61 -3.32 -6.97 -10.85
N VAL A 62 -2.06 -7.31 -10.65
CA VAL A 62 -1.21 -8.00 -11.65
C VAL A 62 -1.42 -9.53 -11.74
N CYS A 63 -2.16 -10.13 -10.80
CA CYS A 63 -2.42 -11.56 -10.74
C CYS A 63 -3.92 -11.85 -10.81
N SER A 64 -4.54 -12.33 -9.73
CA SER A 64 -5.99 -12.54 -9.66
C SER A 64 -6.73 -11.21 -9.50
N ASN A 65 -7.97 -11.15 -10.03
CA ASN A 65 -8.92 -10.09 -9.73
C ASN A 65 -9.84 -10.41 -8.53
N SER A 66 -9.56 -11.51 -7.83
CA SER A 66 -10.22 -11.88 -6.59
C SER A 66 -9.50 -11.25 -5.40
N LEU A 67 -10.24 -10.50 -4.59
CA LEU A 67 -9.81 -10.02 -3.27
C LEU A 67 -10.14 -11.06 -2.18
N LYS A 68 -10.08 -12.35 -2.50
CA LYS A 68 -10.41 -13.50 -1.62
C LYS A 68 -11.89 -13.56 -1.21
N SER A 69 -12.23 -14.56 -0.39
CA SER A 69 -13.59 -14.86 0.05
C SER A 69 -14.29 -13.65 0.69
N ASP A 70 -15.54 -13.43 0.32
CA ASP A 70 -16.48 -12.48 0.93
C ASP A 70 -17.60 -13.24 1.68
N SER A 71 -17.39 -14.53 1.94
CA SER A 71 -18.28 -15.34 2.77
C SER A 71 -18.10 -14.98 4.23
N GLU A 72 -19.22 -14.81 4.93
CA GLU A 72 -19.26 -14.52 6.36
C GLU A 72 -18.46 -15.54 7.18
N ASN A 73 -17.84 -15.08 8.27
CA ASN A 73 -17.00 -15.87 9.18
C ASN A 73 -15.69 -16.43 8.58
N THR A 74 -15.31 -16.04 7.37
CA THR A 74 -13.95 -16.31 6.86
C THR A 74 -12.98 -15.20 7.29
N ALA A 75 -11.70 -15.54 7.51
CA ALA A 75 -10.68 -14.55 7.87
C ALA A 75 -10.57 -13.37 6.87
N PRO A 76 -10.57 -13.60 5.53
CA PRO A 76 -10.56 -12.49 4.57
C PRO A 76 -11.82 -11.63 4.63
N TRP A 77 -12.98 -12.20 4.95
CA TRP A 77 -14.21 -11.42 5.13
C TRP A 77 -14.11 -10.52 6.36
N LEU A 78 -13.66 -11.04 7.50
CA LEU A 78 -13.50 -10.24 8.72
C LEU A 78 -12.57 -9.04 8.50
N LEU A 79 -11.41 -9.28 7.85
CA LEU A 79 -10.48 -8.20 7.50
C LEU A 79 -11.14 -7.13 6.62
N LYS A 80 -11.97 -7.52 5.64
CA LYS A 80 -12.71 -6.55 4.82
C LYS A 80 -13.73 -5.77 5.63
N GLN A 81 -14.38 -6.39 6.60
CA GLN A 81 -15.31 -5.68 7.50
C GLN A 81 -14.58 -4.61 8.32
N GLU A 82 -13.38 -4.93 8.82
CA GLU A 82 -12.53 -3.96 9.52
C GLU A 82 -12.11 -2.82 8.59
N LEU A 83 -11.61 -3.14 7.39
CA LEU A 83 -11.24 -2.14 6.38
C LEU A 83 -12.41 -1.24 5.99
N ARG A 84 -13.63 -1.78 5.84
CA ARG A 84 -14.85 -1.00 5.57
C ARG A 84 -15.15 -0.02 6.72
N ARG A 85 -15.01 -0.46 7.98
CA ARG A 85 -15.21 0.39 9.17
C ARG A 85 -14.15 1.49 9.29
N LEU A 86 -12.93 1.22 8.83
CA LEU A 86 -11.82 2.17 8.76
C LEU A 86 -11.86 3.08 7.52
N GLY A 87 -12.94 3.04 6.73
CA GLY A 87 -13.10 3.92 5.58
C GLY A 87 -12.14 3.63 4.42
N SER A 88 -11.77 2.36 4.23
CA SER A 88 -10.77 1.95 3.23
C SER A 88 -11.11 2.39 1.81
N LEU A 89 -10.14 3.00 1.13
CA LEU A 89 -10.26 3.35 -0.28
C LEU A 89 -10.35 2.11 -1.16
N ALA A 90 -9.52 1.09 -0.91
CA ALA A 90 -9.56 -0.16 -1.65
C ALA A 90 -10.94 -0.84 -1.53
N MET A 91 -11.57 -0.84 -0.35
CA MET A 91 -12.90 -1.44 -0.18
C MET A 91 -14.00 -0.66 -0.90
N ARG A 92 -13.92 0.68 -0.93
CA ARG A 92 -14.86 1.50 -1.72
C ARG A 92 -14.69 1.27 -3.22
N ALA A 93 -13.45 1.24 -3.71
CA ALA A 93 -13.16 0.94 -5.12
C ALA A 93 -13.65 -0.46 -5.50
N ALA A 94 -13.42 -1.46 -4.64
CA ALA A 94 -13.88 -2.83 -4.86
C ALA A 94 -15.41 -2.94 -4.93
N ALA A 95 -16.15 -2.17 -4.13
CA ALA A 95 -17.60 -2.13 -4.21
C ALA A 95 -18.07 -1.53 -5.54
N ALA A 96 -17.41 -0.47 -6.03
CA ALA A 96 -17.76 0.21 -7.28
C ALA A 96 -17.40 -0.59 -8.55
N SER A 97 -16.40 -1.48 -8.47
CA SER A 97 -15.94 -2.29 -9.61
C SER A 97 -16.30 -3.77 -9.49
N ARG A 98 -17.22 -4.15 -8.60
CA ARG A 98 -17.56 -5.55 -8.34
C ARG A 98 -18.10 -6.25 -9.59
N VAL A 99 -17.63 -7.47 -9.83
CA VAL A 99 -18.13 -8.39 -10.87
C VAL A 99 -18.50 -9.75 -10.27
N PRO A 100 -19.26 -10.61 -10.96
CA PRO A 100 -19.58 -11.95 -10.46
C PRO A 100 -18.32 -12.76 -10.10
N GLY A 101 -18.31 -13.39 -8.92
CA GLY A 101 -17.13 -14.04 -8.35
C GLY A 101 -17.40 -15.24 -7.44
N GLY A 102 -18.64 -15.76 -7.43
CA GLY A 102 -19.07 -16.77 -6.47
C GLY A 102 -18.91 -16.29 -5.03
N HIS A 103 -18.17 -17.05 -4.23
CA HIS A 103 -17.88 -16.74 -2.83
C HIS A 103 -16.78 -15.68 -2.63
N ALA A 104 -16.16 -15.17 -3.69
CA ALA A 104 -15.12 -14.15 -3.60
C ALA A 104 -15.64 -12.74 -3.87
N LEU A 105 -14.96 -11.75 -3.29
CA LEU A 105 -15.06 -10.37 -3.76
C LEU A 105 -14.19 -10.24 -5.00
N THR A 106 -14.81 -10.34 -6.17
CA THR A 106 -14.13 -10.19 -7.46
C THR A 106 -14.41 -8.81 -8.05
N VAL A 107 -13.39 -8.21 -8.63
CA VAL A 107 -13.45 -6.86 -9.22
C VAL A 107 -13.08 -6.86 -10.69
N ASP A 108 -13.56 -5.87 -11.43
CA ASP A 108 -12.92 -5.45 -12.67
C ASP A 108 -11.60 -4.72 -12.32
N ARG A 109 -10.48 -5.23 -12.84
CA ARG A 109 -9.13 -4.75 -12.49
C ARG A 109 -8.90 -3.30 -12.90
N GLU A 110 -9.37 -2.93 -14.09
CA GLU A 110 -9.13 -1.60 -14.65
C GLU A 110 -10.03 -0.57 -13.96
N LEU A 111 -11.31 -0.91 -13.75
CA LEU A 111 -12.23 -0.05 -13.00
C LEU A 111 -11.73 0.17 -11.57
N PHE A 112 -11.25 -0.89 -10.92
CA PHE A 112 -10.70 -0.84 -9.56
C PHE A 112 -9.48 0.09 -9.47
N SER A 113 -8.47 -0.16 -10.30
CA SER A 113 -7.24 0.64 -10.35
C SER A 113 -7.51 2.10 -10.71
N ARG A 114 -8.40 2.34 -11.68
CA ARG A 114 -8.78 3.70 -12.09
C ARG A 114 -9.51 4.47 -10.99
N ALA A 115 -10.42 3.82 -10.27
CA ALA A 115 -11.14 4.44 -9.16
C ALA A 115 -10.20 4.85 -8.02
N ILE A 116 -9.22 4.01 -7.68
CA ILE A 116 -8.19 4.33 -6.68
C ILE A 116 -7.31 5.48 -7.17
N THR A 117 -6.82 5.39 -8.41
CA THR A 117 -5.96 6.41 -9.01
C THR A 117 -6.63 7.79 -8.98
N ALA A 118 -7.88 7.88 -9.46
CA ALA A 118 -8.63 9.12 -9.49
C ALA A 118 -8.87 9.70 -8.07
N ALA A 119 -9.18 8.84 -7.09
CA ALA A 119 -9.40 9.28 -5.71
C ALA A 119 -8.12 9.83 -5.07
N ILE A 120 -6.97 9.22 -5.35
CA ILE A 120 -5.67 9.68 -4.83
C ILE A 120 -5.24 10.98 -5.51
N GLU A 121 -5.32 11.05 -6.84
CA GLU A 121 -4.88 12.24 -7.60
C GLU A 121 -5.78 13.47 -7.37
N SER A 122 -7.02 13.27 -6.92
CA SER A 122 -7.94 14.36 -6.56
C SER A 122 -7.89 14.79 -5.09
N GLU A 123 -7.12 14.09 -4.25
CA GLU A 123 -7.01 14.41 -2.82
C GLU A 123 -5.99 15.54 -2.59
N PRO A 124 -6.41 16.73 -2.11
CA PRO A 124 -5.51 17.89 -1.96
C PRO A 124 -4.38 17.68 -0.94
N LEU A 125 -4.53 16.75 0.00
CA LEU A 125 -3.47 16.43 0.96
C LEU A 125 -2.45 15.42 0.43
N ILE A 126 -2.66 14.85 -0.76
CA ILE A 126 -1.72 13.90 -1.37
C ILE A 126 -1.02 14.55 -2.56
N THR A 127 0.30 14.70 -2.45
CA THR A 127 1.15 15.06 -3.58
C THR A 127 1.71 13.79 -4.20
N VAL A 128 1.39 13.55 -5.47
CA VAL A 128 1.92 12.41 -6.23
C VAL A 128 3.22 12.80 -6.92
N ILE A 129 4.27 11.98 -6.76
CA ILE A 129 5.54 12.12 -7.46
C ILE A 129 5.80 10.86 -8.30
N ARG A 130 5.95 11.05 -9.61
CA ARG A 130 6.12 9.95 -10.59
C ARG A 130 7.60 9.63 -10.84
N GLU A 131 8.31 9.23 -9.78
CA GLU A 131 9.75 8.98 -9.80
C GLU A 131 10.13 7.69 -9.05
N GLU A 132 11.24 7.09 -9.47
CA GLU A 132 11.87 5.99 -8.73
C GLU A 132 12.61 6.53 -7.51
N VAL A 133 12.25 6.04 -6.32
CA VAL A 133 13.03 6.29 -5.11
C VAL A 133 14.10 5.22 -4.98
N THR A 134 15.36 5.65 -4.98
CA THR A 134 16.54 4.75 -5.03
C THR A 134 17.22 4.56 -3.67
N SER A 135 16.90 5.39 -2.68
CA SER A 135 17.40 5.30 -1.31
C SER A 135 16.31 5.69 -0.31
N LEU A 136 16.40 5.14 0.90
CA LEU A 136 15.52 5.53 2.00
C LEU A 136 15.80 7.00 2.39
N PRO A 137 14.75 7.84 2.54
CA PRO A 137 14.91 9.18 3.09
C PRO A 137 15.50 9.14 4.50
N GLU A 138 16.45 10.04 4.79
CA GLU A 138 17.10 10.15 6.11
C GLU A 138 16.25 10.95 7.13
N ASP A 139 15.21 11.63 6.66
CA ASP A 139 14.35 12.51 7.45
C ASP A 139 12.85 12.14 7.33
N GLY A 140 12.06 12.69 8.25
CA GLY A 140 10.60 12.53 8.24
C GLY A 140 10.13 11.11 8.57
N ILE A 141 8.84 10.85 8.30
CA ILE A 141 8.22 9.53 8.44
C ILE A 141 8.08 8.93 7.05
N THR A 142 8.56 7.71 6.85
CA THR A 142 8.47 7.02 5.56
C THR A 142 7.78 5.67 5.72
N VAL A 143 6.70 5.46 4.97
CA VAL A 143 6.05 4.17 4.77
C VAL A 143 6.62 3.53 3.51
N VAL A 144 7.29 2.38 3.66
CA VAL A 144 7.81 1.61 2.51
C VAL A 144 6.74 0.60 2.08
N ALA A 145 6.17 0.81 0.89
CA ALA A 145 5.06 0.00 0.35
C ALA A 145 5.29 -0.40 -1.13
N THR A 146 6.54 -0.65 -1.50
CA THR A 146 6.99 -0.89 -2.88
C THR A 146 6.67 -2.28 -3.44
N GLY A 147 6.03 -3.13 -2.62
CA GLY A 147 5.55 -4.44 -3.04
C GLY A 147 6.67 -5.45 -3.32
N PRO A 148 6.32 -6.62 -3.91
CA PRO A 148 7.26 -7.73 -4.10
C PRO A 148 8.34 -7.46 -5.15
N LEU A 149 8.14 -6.44 -6.00
CA LEU A 149 9.06 -6.05 -7.07
C LEU A 149 9.78 -4.73 -6.75
N THR A 150 10.23 -4.59 -5.51
CA THR A 150 11.02 -3.42 -5.06
C THR A 150 12.28 -3.28 -5.93
N SER A 151 12.61 -2.05 -6.34
CA SER A 151 13.77 -1.82 -7.20
C SER A 151 15.08 -2.21 -6.49
N GLY A 152 16.07 -2.68 -7.25
CA GLY A 152 17.32 -3.18 -6.67
C GLY A 152 18.09 -2.14 -5.86
N SER A 153 18.03 -0.87 -6.27
CA SER A 153 18.64 0.26 -5.56
C SER A 153 18.00 0.47 -4.18
N LEU A 154 16.66 0.55 -4.12
CA LEU A 154 15.95 0.72 -2.87
C LEU A 154 16.08 -0.51 -1.97
N ALA A 155 16.05 -1.72 -2.54
CA ALA A 155 16.27 -2.95 -1.80
C ALA A 155 17.65 -2.97 -1.12
N ALA A 156 18.70 -2.53 -1.82
CA ALA A 156 20.05 -2.40 -1.24
C ALA A 156 20.08 -1.35 -0.12
N SER A 157 19.38 -0.23 -0.27
CA SER A 157 19.27 0.79 0.77
C SER A 157 18.54 0.26 2.01
N ILE A 158 17.45 -0.49 1.85
CA ILE A 158 16.72 -1.14 2.96
C ILE A 158 17.63 -2.15 3.66
N ALA A 159 18.31 -3.02 2.91
CA ALA A 159 19.20 -4.02 3.46
C ALA A 159 20.36 -3.40 4.27
N GLY A 160 20.87 -2.24 3.84
CA GLY A 160 21.87 -1.49 4.59
C GLY A 160 21.36 -0.99 5.95
N LEU A 161 20.08 -0.61 6.04
CA LEU A 161 19.45 -0.14 7.28
C LEU A 161 19.10 -1.30 8.23
N THR A 162 18.58 -2.41 7.72
CA THR A 162 18.07 -3.52 8.54
C THR A 162 19.13 -4.58 8.89
N GLY A 163 20.32 -4.48 8.30
CA GLY A 163 21.28 -5.57 8.25
C GLY A 163 20.99 -6.51 7.08
N SER A 164 22.02 -6.81 6.31
CA SER A 164 21.96 -7.39 4.97
C SER A 164 21.54 -8.88 4.89
N GLY A 165 21.28 -9.53 6.02
CA GLY A 165 20.96 -10.96 6.09
C GLY A 165 19.47 -11.33 6.06
N ASN A 166 18.55 -10.36 6.19
CA ASN A 166 17.14 -10.64 6.50
C ASN A 166 16.12 -10.17 5.44
N LEU A 167 16.57 -9.75 4.26
CA LEU A 167 15.68 -9.26 3.19
C LEU A 167 15.63 -10.24 2.02
N TYR A 168 14.49 -10.90 1.84
CA TYR A 168 14.24 -11.86 0.76
C TYR A 168 12.96 -11.50 0.03
N PHE A 169 13.00 -11.52 -1.31
CA PHE A 169 11.84 -11.26 -2.18
C PHE A 169 11.29 -12.54 -2.84
N TYR A 170 11.83 -13.69 -2.46
CA TYR A 170 11.28 -15.00 -2.79
C TYR A 170 10.73 -15.62 -1.51
N ASP A 171 9.62 -16.34 -1.67
CA ASP A 171 9.01 -17.07 -0.59
C ASP A 171 9.25 -18.57 -0.77
N SER A 172 9.43 -19.29 0.34
CA SER A 172 9.52 -20.75 0.38
C SER A 172 8.57 -21.23 1.46
N ILE A 173 7.27 -21.20 1.14
CA ILE A 173 6.21 -21.57 2.07
C ILE A 173 6.00 -23.09 2.04
N SER A 174 6.09 -23.73 3.20
CA SER A 174 5.52 -25.06 3.45
C SER A 174 4.11 -24.94 4.03
N PRO A 175 3.19 -25.90 3.79
CA PRO A 175 1.89 -25.89 4.42
C PRO A 175 2.01 -25.80 5.96
N ILE A 176 1.27 -24.88 6.57
CA ILE A 176 1.15 -24.75 8.02
C ILE A 176 -0.18 -25.39 8.40
N VAL A 177 -0.14 -26.33 9.34
CA VAL A 177 -1.32 -26.99 9.91
C VAL A 177 -1.58 -26.46 11.31
N ASP A 178 -2.86 -26.34 11.66
CA ASP A 178 -3.24 -26.02 13.02
C ASP A 178 -2.99 -27.23 13.92
N ALA A 179 -2.34 -27.00 15.06
CA ALA A 179 -1.96 -28.06 15.99
C ALA A 179 -3.16 -28.70 16.70
N GLY A 180 -4.31 -28.03 16.72
CA GLY A 180 -5.54 -28.48 17.38
C GLY A 180 -6.56 -29.15 16.45
N SER A 181 -6.26 -29.29 15.16
CA SER A 181 -7.15 -29.88 14.14
C SER A 181 -7.03 -31.40 14.03
#